data_AF-A0A8X6R888-F1
#
_entry.id   AF-A0A8X6R888-F1
#
_cell.length_a   1.000
_cell.length_b   1.000
_cell.length_c   1.000
_cell.angle_alpha   90.00
_cell.angle_beta   90.00
_cell.angle_gamma   90.00
#
_symmetry.space_group_name_H-M   'P 1'
#
loop_
_entity.id
_entity.type
_entity.pdbx_description
1 polymer ?
#
loop_
_entity_poly.entity_id
_entity_poly.type
_entity_poly.pdbx_seq_one_letter_code
_entity_poly.pdbx_strand_id
1 'polypeptide(L)'
;MDIGNGRMEIDESTQCITLPANFCKITESIDELVQKVFPNIAQNYKNHQWLSTRAILAAKNIDVNAINFTIQHGIPSETTTYKSIDTVENQDEVVSYPTEFLNSLDLPGMPPHVLTLKILAYHDFATEPDSQLRK
;
A
#
# COMPACT_ATOMS: atom_id res chain seq x y z
N MET A 1 -4.57 4.38 -31.27
CA MET A 1 -4.68 3.22 -30.37
C MET A 1 -6.12 2.73 -30.47
N ASP A 2 -6.33 1.57 -31.09
CA ASP A 2 -7.66 1.05 -31.47
C ASP A 2 -8.32 0.16 -30.41
N ILE A 3 -7.57 -0.16 -29.34
CA ILE A 3 -8.03 -0.92 -28.17
C ILE A 3 -9.06 -0.08 -27.40
N GLY A 4 -10.25 -0.65 -27.17
CA GLY A 4 -11.37 0.02 -26.50
C GLY A 4 -12.36 0.73 -27.44
N ASN A 5 -12.01 0.91 -28.72
CA ASN A 5 -12.87 1.57 -29.72
C ASN A 5 -13.68 0.59 -30.59
N GLY A 6 -13.62 -0.72 -30.30
CA GLY A 6 -14.33 -1.76 -31.07
C GLY A 6 -13.79 -1.98 -32.49
N ARG A 7 -12.57 -1.53 -32.78
CA ARG A 7 -11.93 -1.62 -34.11
C ARG A 7 -10.85 -2.70 -34.20
N MET A 8 -10.66 -3.46 -33.13
CA MET A 8 -9.73 -4.60 -33.09
C MET A 8 -10.41 -5.80 -33.73
N GLU A 9 -9.70 -6.50 -34.62
CA GLU A 9 -10.16 -7.78 -35.13
C GLU A 9 -10.27 -8.78 -33.98
N ILE A 10 -11.38 -9.49 -33.95
CA ILE A 10 -11.66 -10.56 -32.99
C ILE A 10 -11.36 -11.86 -33.71
N ASP A 11 -10.51 -12.70 -33.11
CA ASP A 11 -10.30 -14.04 -33.59
C ASP A 11 -11.61 -14.83 -33.44
N GLU A 12 -12.21 -15.26 -34.56
CA GLU A 12 -13.53 -15.89 -34.57
C GLU A 12 -13.56 -17.21 -33.80
N SER A 13 -12.43 -17.91 -33.69
CA SER A 13 -12.34 -19.21 -33.03
C SER A 13 -12.23 -19.11 -31.51
N THR A 14 -11.55 -18.07 -31.01
CA THR A 14 -11.30 -17.86 -29.58
C THR A 14 -12.16 -16.77 -28.96
N GLN A 15 -12.81 -15.93 -29.78
CA GLN A 15 -13.52 -14.72 -29.36
C GLN A 15 -12.64 -13.75 -28.57
N CYS A 16 -11.32 -13.79 -28.83
CA CYS A 16 -10.33 -12.95 -28.17
C CYS A 16 -9.75 -11.90 -29.13
N ILE A 17 -9.36 -10.76 -28.58
CA ILE A 17 -8.53 -9.78 -29.29
C ILE A 17 -7.06 -10.09 -29.04
N THR A 18 -6.23 -9.94 -30.07
CA THR A 18 -4.77 -10.10 -29.92
C THR A 18 -4.14 -8.75 -29.62
N LEU A 19 -3.55 -8.61 -28.44
CA LEU A 19 -2.82 -7.41 -28.06
C LEU A 19 -1.44 -7.40 -28.74
N PRO A 20 -0.95 -6.25 -29.23
CA PRO A 20 0.41 -6.13 -29.73
C PRO A 20 1.43 -6.58 -28.67
N ALA A 21 2.53 -7.21 -29.09
CA ALA A 21 3.55 -7.72 -28.17
C ALA A 21 4.20 -6.63 -27.29
N ASN A 22 4.16 -5.37 -27.74
CA ASN A 22 4.67 -4.21 -27.01
C ASN A 22 3.61 -3.48 -26.18
N PHE A 23 2.38 -4.01 -26.09
CA PHE A 23 1.29 -3.37 -25.38
C PHE A 23 1.48 -3.41 -23.85
N CYS A 24 1.98 -4.53 -23.33
CA CYS A 24 2.28 -4.72 -21.93
C CYS A 24 3.75 -5.10 -21.76
N LYS A 25 4.38 -4.55 -20.72
CA LYS A 25 5.65 -5.07 -20.23
C LYS A 25 5.38 -5.97 -19.04
N ILE A 26 5.50 -7.27 -19.24
CA ILE A 26 5.42 -8.24 -18.15
C ILE A 26 6.62 -8.01 -17.22
N THR A 27 6.36 -8.02 -15.92
CA THR A 27 7.37 -8.00 -14.86
C THR A 27 7.45 -9.39 -14.24
N GLU A 28 8.65 -9.82 -13.89
CA GLU A 28 8.86 -11.15 -13.29
C GLU A 28 8.57 -11.16 -11.79
N SER A 29 8.56 -9.99 -11.13
CA SER A 29 8.28 -9.86 -9.70
C SER A 29 7.60 -8.53 -9.32
N ILE A 30 7.03 -8.50 -8.12
CA ILE A 30 6.49 -7.27 -7.51
C ILE A 30 7.60 -6.23 -7.32
N ASP A 31 8.81 -6.64 -6.93
CA ASP A 31 9.95 -5.73 -6.78
C ASP A 31 10.31 -5.04 -8.09
N GLU A 32 10.34 -5.77 -9.21
CA GLU A 32 10.62 -5.18 -10.53
C GLU A 32 9.52 -4.19 -10.93
N LEU A 33 8.26 -4.53 -10.68
CA LEU A 33 7.13 -3.63 -10.92
C LEU A 33 7.24 -2.35 -10.08
N VAL A 34 7.53 -2.48 -8.79
CA VAL A 34 7.72 -1.35 -7.87
C VAL A 34 8.90 -0.49 -8.30
N GLN A 35 10.04 -1.08 -8.70
CA GLN A 35 11.19 -0.31 -9.19
C GLN A 35 10.90 0.43 -10.49
N LYS A 36 10.09 -0.13 -11.39
CA LYS A 36 9.68 0.55 -12.63
C LYS A 36 8.76 1.74 -12.36
N VAL A 37 7.81 1.61 -11.42
CA VAL A 37 6.83 2.67 -11.14
C VAL A 37 7.35 3.69 -10.14
N PHE A 38 8.04 3.24 -9.09
CA PHE A 38 8.60 4.04 -8.00
C PHE A 38 10.13 3.90 -7.89
N PRO A 39 10.89 4.34 -8.90
CA PRO A 39 12.35 4.25 -8.87
C PRO A 39 12.94 5.09 -7.74
N ASN A 40 13.96 4.56 -7.06
CA ASN A 40 14.68 5.24 -5.98
C ASN A 40 13.73 5.82 -4.91
N ILE A 41 12.73 5.04 -4.49
CA ILE A 41 11.74 5.47 -3.48
C ILE A 41 12.41 6.03 -2.21
N ALA A 42 13.55 5.46 -1.81
CA ALA A 42 14.32 5.92 -0.65
C ALA A 42 14.78 7.38 -0.73
N GLN A 43 14.91 7.94 -1.94
CA GLN A 43 15.28 9.34 -2.17
C GLN A 43 14.05 10.22 -2.41
N ASN A 44 12.98 9.65 -2.98
CA ASN A 44 11.82 10.41 -3.45
C ASN A 44 10.60 10.38 -2.49
N TYR A 45 10.64 9.60 -1.41
CA TYR A 45 9.47 9.41 -0.53
C TYR A 45 8.92 10.69 0.12
N LYS A 46 9.71 11.77 0.18
CA LYS A 46 9.25 13.10 0.66
C LYS A 46 8.73 14.02 -0.45
N ASN A 47 8.89 13.63 -1.72
CA ASN A 47 8.48 14.44 -2.85
C ASN A 47 7.02 14.14 -3.22
N HIS A 48 6.09 14.91 -2.65
CA HIS A 48 4.65 14.75 -2.87
C HIS A 48 4.24 14.87 -4.34
N GLN A 49 4.84 15.81 -5.09
CA GLN A 49 4.54 15.98 -6.51
C GLN A 49 4.94 14.73 -7.31
N TRP A 50 6.12 14.18 -7.02
CA TRP A 50 6.59 12.96 -7.67
C TRP A 50 5.70 11.75 -7.35
N LEU A 51 5.30 11.60 -6.07
CA LEU A 51 4.40 10.53 -5.64
C LEU A 51 3.01 10.62 -6.28
N SER A 52 2.45 11.83 -6.39
CA SER A 52 1.09 12.05 -6.90
C SER A 52 0.88 11.62 -8.36
N THR A 53 1.95 11.54 -9.14
CA THR A 53 1.90 11.16 -10.57
C THR A 53 2.00 9.65 -10.80
N ARG A 54 2.01 8.85 -9.74
CA ARG A 54 2.36 7.41 -9.78
C ARG A 54 1.34 6.58 -9.02
N ALA A 55 0.91 5.48 -9.64
CA ALA A 55 0.00 4.52 -9.01
C ALA A 55 0.27 3.11 -9.53
N ILE A 56 0.08 2.12 -8.67
CA ILE A 56 -0.02 0.72 -9.05
C ILE A 56 -1.44 0.28 -8.66
N LEU A 57 -2.18 -0.24 -9.64
CA LEU A 57 -3.52 -0.74 -9.43
C LEU A 57 -3.49 -2.27 -9.43
N ALA A 58 -4.18 -2.89 -8.50
CA ALA A 58 -4.35 -4.34 -8.44
C ALA A 58 -5.82 -4.67 -8.22
N ALA A 59 -6.25 -5.82 -8.74
CA ALA A 59 -7.65 -6.23 -8.70
C ALA A 59 -8.08 -6.75 -7.32
N LYS A 60 -7.15 -7.29 -6.52
CA LYS A 60 -7.43 -7.88 -5.21
C LYS A 60 -6.67 -7.17 -4.11
N ASN A 61 -7.29 -7.07 -2.94
CA ASN A 61 -6.67 -6.46 -1.76
C ASN A 61 -5.42 -7.21 -1.29
N ILE A 62 -5.35 -8.54 -1.45
CA ILE A 62 -4.15 -9.32 -1.12
C ILE A 62 -2.93 -8.85 -1.95
N ASP A 63 -3.15 -8.58 -3.24
CA ASP A 63 -2.10 -8.09 -4.14
C ASP A 63 -1.74 -6.64 -3.79
N VAL A 64 -2.73 -5.79 -3.49
CA VAL A 64 -2.53 -4.42 -2.99
C VAL A 64 -1.67 -4.42 -1.73
N ASN A 65 -1.95 -5.31 -0.78
CA ASN A 65 -1.21 -5.41 0.47
C ASN A 65 0.25 -5.82 0.22
N ALA A 66 0.48 -6.82 -0.63
CA ALA A 66 1.83 -7.24 -1.00
C ALA A 66 2.63 -6.10 -1.65
N ILE A 67 2.03 -5.40 -2.61
CA ILE A 67 2.65 -4.25 -3.30
C ILE A 67 2.95 -3.12 -2.30
N ASN A 68 1.98 -2.77 -1.46
CA ASN A 68 2.13 -1.71 -0.45
C ASN A 68 3.26 -2.04 0.54
N PHE A 69 3.36 -3.30 0.97
CA PHE A 69 4.45 -3.75 1.82
C PHE A 69 5.80 -3.59 1.12
N THR A 70 5.93 -4.01 -0.14
CA THR A 70 7.18 -3.86 -0.91
C THR A 70 7.59 -2.38 -1.05
N ILE A 71 6.65 -1.49 -1.38
CA ILE A 71 6.93 -0.05 -1.47
C ILE A 71 7.40 0.49 -0.12
N GLN A 72 6.70 0.15 0.97
CA GLN A 72 7.05 0.60 2.31
C GLN A 72 8.43 0.12 2.72
N HIS A 73 8.83 -1.12 2.42
CA HIS A 73 10.16 -1.63 2.74
C HIS A 73 11.28 -0.78 2.13
N GLY A 74 11.08 -0.20 0.94
CA GLY A 74 12.05 0.68 0.29
C GLY A 74 12.24 2.06 0.95
N ILE A 75 11.39 2.47 1.89
CA ILE A 75 11.47 3.77 2.55
C ILE A 75 12.44 3.69 3.76
N PRO A 76 13.49 4.54 3.84
CA PRO A 76 14.44 4.56 4.95
C PRO A 76 13.86 5.34 6.15
N SER A 77 12.76 4.87 6.71
CA SER A 77 12.16 5.44 7.92
C SER A 77 11.93 4.34 8.96
N GLU A 78 11.81 4.77 10.21
CA GLU A 78 11.46 3.87 11.31
C GLU A 78 10.05 3.29 11.08
N THR A 79 9.95 1.98 11.29
CA THR A 79 8.72 1.22 11.19
C THR A 79 8.13 1.06 12.58
N THR A 80 6.86 1.40 12.76
CA THR A 80 6.11 1.13 13.97
C THR A 80 5.04 0.10 13.68
N THR A 81 5.09 -1.02 14.38
CA THR A 81 4.08 -2.09 14.28
C THR A 81 3.15 -1.99 15.48
N TYR A 82 1.87 -1.79 15.21
CA TYR A 82 0.79 -1.81 16.19
C TYR A 82 0.08 -3.16 16.11
N LYS A 83 -0.12 -3.79 17.27
CA LYS A 83 -0.97 -4.97 17.41
C LYS A 83 -2.31 -4.52 17.99
N SER A 84 -3.39 -5.12 17.51
CA SER A 84 -4.71 -4.95 18.15
C SER A 84 -4.63 -5.35 19.63
N ILE A 85 -5.46 -4.72 20.45
CA ILE A 85 -5.69 -5.15 21.82
C ILE A 85 -6.56 -6.40 21.77
N ASP A 86 -6.07 -7.50 22.35
CA ASP A 86 -6.73 -8.82 22.32
C ASP A 86 -7.52 -9.14 23.59
N THR A 87 -7.87 -8.11 24.37
CA THR A 87 -8.60 -8.29 25.63
C THR A 87 -10.07 -8.00 25.45
N VAL A 88 -10.88 -9.02 25.75
CA VAL A 88 -12.32 -8.84 26.00
C VAL A 88 -12.52 -7.99 27.25
N GLU A 89 -13.44 -7.02 27.21
CA GLU A 89 -13.77 -6.20 28.39
C GLU A 89 -14.39 -7.05 29.52
N ASN A 90 -15.01 -8.17 29.18
CA ASN A 90 -15.66 -9.08 30.12
C ASN A 90 -14.87 -10.39 30.26
N GLN A 91 -14.35 -10.65 31.46
CA GLN A 91 -13.54 -11.85 31.77
C GLN A 91 -14.32 -13.16 31.61
N ASP A 92 -15.65 -13.12 31.66
CA ASP A 92 -16.51 -14.30 31.48
C ASP A 92 -16.64 -14.73 30.00
N GLU A 93 -16.31 -13.84 29.05
CA GLU A 93 -16.36 -14.10 27.61
C GLU A 93 -15.01 -14.55 27.01
N VAL A 94 -13.94 -14.58 27.83
CA VAL A 94 -12.59 -15.00 27.42
C VAL A 94 -12.58 -16.41 26.81
N VAL A 95 -13.48 -17.28 27.28
CA VAL A 95 -13.61 -18.66 26.78
C VAL A 95 -14.34 -18.71 25.43
N SER A 96 -15.17 -17.71 25.12
CA SER A 96 -15.93 -17.62 23.87
C SER A 96 -15.13 -16.98 22.73
N TYR A 97 -14.15 -16.12 23.05
CA TYR A 97 -13.33 -15.43 22.06
C TYR A 97 -11.85 -15.57 22.41
N PRO A 98 -11.23 -16.72 22.10
CA PRO A 98 -9.80 -16.91 22.34
C PRO A 98 -8.98 -15.91 21.51
N THR A 99 -7.85 -15.47 22.05
CA THR A 99 -6.95 -14.51 21.40
C THR A 99 -6.54 -14.96 19.99
N GLU A 100 -6.35 -16.26 19.78
CA GLU A 100 -6.04 -16.82 18.47
C GLU A 100 -7.16 -16.59 17.44
N PHE A 101 -8.43 -16.63 17.87
CA PHE A 101 -9.56 -16.31 17.02
C PHE A 101 -9.61 -14.82 16.69
N LEU A 102 -9.45 -13.95 17.68
CA LEU A 102 -9.40 -12.49 17.47
C LEU A 102 -8.25 -12.09 16.54
N ASN A 103 -7.10 -12.74 16.65
CA ASN A 103 -5.92 -12.49 15.84
C ASN A 103 -6.07 -12.99 14.40
N SER A 104 -7.05 -13.86 14.14
CA SER A 104 -7.38 -14.38 12.82
C SER A 104 -8.44 -13.57 12.08
N LEU A 105 -9.06 -12.58 12.72
CA LEU A 105 -10.10 -11.74 12.11
C LEU A 105 -9.49 -10.82 11.04
N ASP A 106 -9.66 -11.21 9.78
CA ASP A 106 -9.38 -10.38 8.60
C ASP A 106 -10.71 -9.92 7.97
N LEU A 107 -11.43 -9.09 8.72
CA LEU A 107 -12.76 -8.60 8.32
C LEU A 107 -12.63 -7.46 7.32
N PRO A 108 -13.42 -7.47 6.22
CA PRO A 108 -13.42 -6.37 5.26
C PRO A 108 -13.88 -5.07 5.95
N GLY A 109 -13.01 -4.05 5.93
CA GLY A 109 -13.27 -2.74 6.55
C GLY A 109 -12.68 -2.53 7.93
N MET A 110 -12.01 -3.53 8.51
CA MET A 110 -11.19 -3.37 9.72
C MET A 110 -9.69 -3.40 9.38
N PRO A 111 -8.83 -2.67 10.12
CA PRO A 111 -7.40 -2.83 9.97
C PRO A 111 -6.99 -4.25 10.37
N PRO A 112 -5.98 -4.84 9.70
CA PRO A 112 -5.48 -6.15 10.08
C PRO A 112 -4.99 -6.13 11.53
N HIS A 113 -5.11 -7.27 12.22
CA HIS A 113 -4.67 -7.44 13.62
C HIS A 113 -3.23 -6.94 13.86
N VAL A 114 -2.37 -7.01 12.84
CA VAL A 114 -1.04 -6.40 12.82
C VAL A 114 -1.01 -5.27 11.79
N LEU A 115 -0.96 -4.03 12.27
CA LEU A 115 -0.82 -2.84 11.43
C LEU A 115 0.63 -2.34 11.48
N THR A 116 1.31 -2.36 10.34
CA THR A 116 2.67 -1.85 10.22
C THR A 116 2.66 -0.52 9.48
N LEU A 117 3.16 0.53 10.12
CA LEU A 117 3.21 1.89 9.59
C LEU A 117 4.65 2.39 9.56
N LYS A 118 4.96 3.24 8.58
CA LYS A 118 6.22 3.99 8.52
C LYS A 118 5.95 5.47 8.72
N ILE A 119 6.62 6.07 9.71
CA ILE A 119 6.47 7.49 9.98
C ILE A 119 7.25 8.26 8.91
N LEU A 120 6.52 8.85 7.96
CA LEU A 120 7.08 9.87 7.07
C LEU A 120 7.06 11.15 7.89
N ALA A 121 8.22 11.58 8.40
CA ALA A 121 8.34 12.75 9.27
C ALA A 121 7.50 13.92 8.75
N TYR A 122 6.48 14.30 9.52
CA TYR A 122 5.74 15.53 9.30
C TYR A 122 6.75 16.67 9.34
N HIS A 123 6.82 17.45 8.27
CA HIS A 123 7.55 18.70 8.30
C HIS A 123 6.89 19.58 9.37
N ASP A 124 7.66 19.97 10.38
CA ASP A 124 7.28 20.94 11.42
C ASP A 124 6.53 22.12 10.79
N PHE A 125 5.24 22.23 11.06
CA PHE A 125 4.60 23.54 11.09
C PHE A 125 4.95 24.16 12.44
N ALA A 126 5.99 25.01 12.40
CA ALA A 126 6.31 26.07 13.35
C ALA A 126 6.37 25.67 14.84
N THR A 127 7.56 25.30 15.30
CA THR A 127 8.06 25.87 16.55
C THR A 127 9.09 26.94 16.20
N GLU A 128 8.65 28.19 16.18
CA GLU A 128 9.57 29.33 16.31
C GLU A 128 9.67 29.63 17.81
N PRO A 129 10.81 29.37 18.46
CA PRO A 129 11.10 29.94 19.76
C PRO A 129 11.75 31.29 19.51
N ASP A 130 11.05 32.39 19.82
CA ASP A 130 11.79 33.60 20.17
C ASP A 130 11.19 34.30 21.40
N SER A 131 11.92 34.08 22.48
CA SER A 131 12.13 34.97 23.59
C SER A 131 12.03 36.47 23.24
N GLN A 132 11.11 37.15 23.92
CA GLN A 132 11.44 38.44 24.54
C GLN A 132 11.04 38.42 26.01
N LEU A 133 12.07 38.53 26.85
CA LEU A 133 12.03 38.68 28.30
C LEU A 133 11.59 40.10 28.71
N ARG A 134 10.94 40.19 29.89
CA ARG A 134 11.02 41.28 30.90
C ARG A 134 10.55 42.68 30.45
N LYS A 135 9.64 43.38 31.12
CA LYS A 135 9.20 43.43 32.53
C LYS A 135 7.72 43.80 32.58
#